data_AF-A0A661X6C3-F1
#
_entry.id   AF-A0A661X6C3-F1
#
_cell.length_a   1.000
_cell.length_b   1.000
_cell.length_c   1.000
_cell.angle_alpha   90.00
_cell.angle_beta   90.00
_cell.angle_gamma   90.00
#
_symmetry.space_group_name_H-M   'P 1'
#
loop_
_entity.id
_entity.type
_entity.pdbx_description
1 polymer ?
#
loop_
_entity_poly.entity_id
_entity_poly.type
_entity_poly.pdbx_seq_one_letter_code
_entity_poly.pdbx_strand_id
1 'polypeptide(L)'
;MKREEIFQIAKEVFLKKGYSGMNMREIAQLSGISIGTLYNLFGSKENLSLMIMKENLDKFLKDLEIRVSGCRSDEEKVKIILSALRDFLTLHEKSFKEIMIGLIEKG
;
A
#
# COMPACT_ATOMS: atom_id res chain seq x y z
N MET A 1 -0.43 -21.35 -6.20
CA MET A 1 -0.81 -19.93 -6.03
C MET A 1 0.06 -19.08 -6.94
N LYS A 2 -0.52 -18.11 -7.64
CA LYS A 2 0.22 -17.18 -8.53
C LYS A 2 0.82 -16.03 -7.72
N ARG A 3 1.88 -15.39 -8.24
CA ARG A 3 2.54 -14.25 -7.59
C ARG A 3 1.56 -13.14 -7.18
N GLU A 4 0.60 -12.85 -8.04
CA GLU A 4 -0.41 -11.81 -7.78
C GLU A 4 -1.32 -12.15 -6.59
N GLU A 5 -1.77 -13.39 -6.48
CA GLU A 5 -2.61 -13.85 -5.36
C GLU A 5 -1.84 -13.73 -4.03
N ILE A 6 -0.55 -14.10 -4.02
CA ILE A 6 0.32 -13.97 -2.85
C ILE A 6 0.50 -12.49 -2.47
N PHE A 7 0.62 -11.62 -3.47
CA PHE A 7 0.75 -10.19 -3.25
C PHE A 7 -0.52 -9.59 -2.64
N GLN A 8 -1.71 -10.02 -3.07
CA GLN A 8 -2.97 -9.59 -2.46
C GLN A 8 -3.11 -10.05 -1.00
N ILE A 9 -2.71 -11.28 -0.68
CA ILE A 9 -2.66 -11.76 0.71
C ILE A 9 -1.69 -10.90 1.55
N ALA A 10 -0.49 -10.63 1.04
CA ALA A 10 0.48 -9.78 1.71
C ALA A 10 -0.06 -8.36 1.96
N LYS A 11 -0.77 -7.81 0.97
CA LYS A 11 -1.43 -6.51 1.05
C LYS A 11 -2.50 -6.47 2.14
N GLU A 12 -3.36 -7.49 2.22
CA GLU A 12 -4.37 -7.58 3.28
C GLU A 12 -3.75 -7.63 4.67
N VAL A 13 -2.69 -8.44 4.85
CA VAL A 13 -1.94 -8.50 6.11
C VAL A 13 -1.35 -7.13 6.44
N PHE A 14 -0.73 -6.46 5.47
CA PHE A 14 -0.10 -5.16 5.65
C PHE A 14 -1.11 -4.05 5.99
N LEU A 15 -2.25 -3.99 5.30
CA LEU A 15 -3.30 -3.02 5.56
C LEU A 15 -3.96 -3.23 6.93
N LYS A 16 -4.09 -4.49 7.37
CA LYS A 16 -4.68 -4.82 8.67
C LYS A 16 -3.74 -4.61 9.85
N LYS A 17 -2.45 -4.93 9.67
CA LYS A 17 -1.47 -5.01 10.78
C LYS A 17 -0.38 -3.95 10.75
N GLY A 18 -0.31 -3.13 9.70
CA GLY A 18 0.78 -2.17 9.50
C GLY A 18 2.11 -2.85 9.14
N TYR A 19 3.16 -2.04 9.04
CA TYR A 19 4.49 -2.53 8.73
C TYR A 19 5.04 -3.38 9.87
N SER A 20 5.00 -2.89 11.12
CA SER A 20 5.55 -3.61 12.28
C SER A 20 4.89 -4.98 12.45
N GLY A 21 3.56 -5.06 12.30
CA GLY A 21 2.78 -6.29 12.44
C GLY A 21 2.83 -7.25 11.25
N MET A 22 3.38 -6.83 10.10
CA MET A 22 3.53 -7.69 8.92
C MET A 22 4.66 -8.73 9.14
N ASN A 23 4.36 -10.00 8.86
CA ASN A 23 5.28 -11.12 9.04
C ASN A 23 5.39 -11.99 7.77
N MET A 24 6.61 -12.13 7.24
CA MET A 24 6.86 -12.93 6.03
C MET A 24 6.49 -14.41 6.20
N ARG A 25 6.69 -15.01 7.38
CA ARG A 25 6.31 -16.41 7.65
C ARG A 25 4.80 -16.60 7.66
N GLU A 26 4.07 -15.66 8.26
CA GLU A 26 2.61 -15.67 8.25
C GLU A 26 2.08 -15.57 6.81
N ILE A 27 2.62 -14.64 6.01
CA ILE A 27 2.21 -14.48 4.60
C ILE A 27 2.48 -15.75 3.81
N ALA A 28 3.64 -16.39 3.99
CA ALA A 28 3.96 -17.66 3.32
C ALA A 28 2.97 -18.76 3.71
N GLN A 29 2.62 -18.84 5.00
CA GLN A 29 1.63 -19.80 5.52
C GLN A 29 0.23 -19.56 4.94
N LEU A 30 -0.27 -18.32 4.99
CA LEU A 30 -1.56 -17.95 4.40
C LEU A 30 -1.61 -18.20 2.89
N SER A 31 -0.47 -18.08 2.24
CA SER A 31 -0.32 -18.30 0.79
C SER A 31 -0.07 -19.77 0.41
N GLY A 32 0.06 -20.68 1.39
CA GLY A 32 0.35 -22.10 1.13
C GLY A 32 1.67 -22.34 0.40
N ILE A 33 2.68 -21.48 0.60
CA ILE A 33 4.02 -21.60 -0.02
C ILE A 33 5.12 -21.66 1.04
N SER A 34 6.32 -22.07 0.62
CA SER A 34 7.49 -22.01 1.49
C SER A 34 7.92 -20.55 1.72
N ILE A 35 8.54 -20.29 2.88
CA ILE A 35 9.11 -18.98 3.18
C ILE A 35 10.22 -18.59 2.18
N GLY A 36 11.03 -19.55 1.72
CA GLY A 36 12.05 -19.32 0.70
C GLY A 36 11.45 -18.89 -0.63
N THR A 37 10.33 -19.50 -1.04
CA THR A 37 9.59 -19.08 -2.24
C THR A 37 9.08 -17.64 -2.11
N LEU A 38 8.58 -17.24 -0.94
CA LEU A 38 8.12 -15.88 -0.72
C LEU A 38 9.26 -14.85 -0.84
N TYR A 39 10.41 -15.12 -0.20
CA TYR A 39 11.60 -14.28 -0.32
C TYR A 39 12.12 -14.22 -1.77
N ASN A 40 12.06 -15.32 -2.53
CA ASN A 40 12.44 -15.32 -3.95
C ASN A 40 11.52 -14.44 -4.81
N LEU A 41 10.22 -14.37 -4.49
CA LEU A 41 9.24 -13.61 -5.26
C LEU A 41 9.23 -12.10 -4.96
N PHE A 42 9.51 -11.73 -3.70
CA PHE A 42 9.30 -10.36 -3.20
C PHE A 42 10.52 -9.77 -2.50
N GLY A 43 11.61 -10.50 -2.33
CA GLY A 43 12.76 -10.03 -1.57
C GLY A 43 12.40 -9.86 -0.09
N SER A 44 12.76 -8.73 0.49
CA SER A 44 12.57 -8.47 1.93
C SER A 44 11.16 -7.98 2.30
N LYS A 45 10.89 -7.92 3.60
CA LYS A 45 9.68 -7.31 4.16
C LYS A 45 9.54 -5.84 3.74
N GLU A 46 10.64 -5.09 3.76
CA GLU A 46 10.72 -3.70 3.30
C GLU A 46 10.35 -3.58 1.82
N ASN A 47 10.89 -4.46 0.97
CA ASN A 47 10.59 -4.40 -0.47
C ASN A 47 9.12 -4.73 -0.75
N LEU A 48 8.57 -5.75 -0.08
CA LEU A 48 7.17 -6.12 -0.23
C LEU A 48 6.23 -5.00 0.26
N SER A 49 6.54 -4.34 1.38
CA SER A 49 5.74 -3.21 1.86
C SER A 49 5.81 -2.01 0.92
N LEU A 50 6.99 -1.68 0.39
CA LEU A 50 7.17 -0.63 -0.63
C LEU A 50 6.35 -0.91 -1.89
N MET A 51 6.34 -2.16 -2.37
CA MET A 51 5.51 -2.56 -3.50
C MET A 51 4.02 -2.36 -3.22
N ILE A 52 3.54 -2.73 -2.03
CA ILE A 52 2.13 -2.57 -1.62
C ILE A 52 1.75 -1.09 -1.56
N MET A 53 2.60 -0.23 -0.98
CA MET A 53 2.34 1.21 -0.95
C MET A 53 2.34 1.82 -2.34
N LYS A 54 3.29 1.43 -3.20
CA LYS A 54 3.33 1.92 -4.58
C LYS A 54 2.03 1.59 -5.29
N GLU A 55 1.57 0.35 -5.21
CA GLU A 55 0.30 -0.07 -5.83
C GLU A 55 -0.91 0.72 -5.26
N ASN A 56 -0.93 1.01 -3.96
CA ASN A 56 -1.97 1.85 -3.35
C ASN A 56 -1.91 3.30 -3.82
N LEU A 57 -0.71 3.88 -3.92
CA LEU A 57 -0.52 5.24 -4.43
C LEU A 57 -0.92 5.34 -5.90
N ASP A 58 -0.52 4.38 -6.73
CA ASP A 58 -0.86 4.34 -8.15
C ASP A 58 -2.39 4.25 -8.34
N LYS A 59 -3.08 3.43 -7.53
CA LYS A 59 -4.56 3.35 -7.50
C LYS A 59 -5.19 4.68 -7.08
N PHE A 60 -4.68 5.28 -6.01
CA PHE A 60 -5.15 6.58 -5.53
C PHE A 60 -5.03 7.67 -6.59
N LEU A 61 -3.87 7.77 -7.25
CA LEU A 61 -3.62 8.76 -8.29
C LEU A 61 -4.54 8.56 -9.50
N LYS A 62 -4.76 7.31 -9.91
CA LYS A 62 -5.68 6.99 -11.01
C LYS A 62 -7.12 7.35 -10.67
N ASP A 63 -7.57 7.04 -9.46
CA ASP A 63 -8.92 7.39 -9.00
C ASP A 63 -9.09 8.91 -8.88
N LEU A 64 -8.04 9.62 -8.43
CA LEU A 64 -8.03 11.07 -8.34
C LEU A 64 -8.10 11.71 -9.73
N GLU A 65 -7.33 11.22 -10.70
CA GLU A 65 -7.35 11.70 -12.09
C GLU A 65 -8.77 11.58 -12.68
N ILE A 66 -9.42 10.44 -12.49
CA ILE A 66 -10.80 10.22 -12.95
C ILE A 66 -11.76 11.24 -12.30
N ARG A 67 -11.69 11.42 -10.97
CA ARG A 67 -12.56 12.35 -10.24
C ARG A 67 -12.37 13.80 -10.69
N VAL A 68 -11.11 14.21 -10.87
CA VAL A 68 -10.74 15.58 -11.28
C VAL A 68 -11.12 15.85 -12.74
N SER A 69 -11.03 14.85 -13.63
CA SER A 69 -11.40 14.99 -15.05
C SER A 69 -12.89 15.30 -15.27
N GLY A 70 -13.76 14.95 -14.32
CA GLY A 70 -15.19 15.23 -14.36
C GLY A 70 -15.61 16.60 -13.85
N CYS A 71 -14.68 17.40 -13.31
CA CYS A 71 -14.99 18.68 -12.67
C CYS A 71 -15.23 19.82 -13.67
N ARG A 72 -16.06 20.79 -13.25
CA ARG A 72 -16.45 21.93 -14.08
C ARG A 72 -15.76 23.24 -13.71
N SER A 73 -15.05 23.28 -12.58
CA SER A 73 -14.28 24.45 -12.13
C SER A 73 -13.04 24.05 -11.34
N ASP A 74 -12.05 24.95 -11.28
CA ASP A 74 -10.82 24.70 -10.51
C ASP A 74 -11.09 24.64 -9.00
N GLU A 75 -12.07 25.38 -8.50
CA GLU A 75 -12.50 25.29 -7.09
C GLU A 75 -13.00 23.88 -6.74
N GLU A 76 -13.78 23.26 -7.64
CA GLU A 76 -14.27 21.89 -7.47
C GLU A 76 -13.12 20.88 -7.47
N LYS A 77 -12.14 21.05 -8.37
CA LYS A 77 -10.93 20.21 -8.41
C LYS A 77 -10.16 20.28 -7.09
N VAL A 78 -9.93 21.49 -6.55
CA VAL A 78 -9.24 21.67 -5.27
C VAL A 78 -9.98 20.96 -4.14
N LYS A 79 -11.32 21.09 -4.07
CA LYS A 79 -12.12 20.40 -3.05
C LYS A 79 -12.02 18.87 -3.16
N ILE A 80 -12.02 18.33 -4.37
CA ILE A 80 -11.88 16.89 -4.62
C ILE A 80 -10.49 16.39 -4.27
N ILE A 81 -9.43 17.13 -4.62
CA ILE A 81 -8.06 16.77 -4.27
C ILE A 81 -7.90 16.75 -2.74
N LEU A 82 -8.35 17.80 -2.05
CA LEU A 82 -8.25 17.89 -0.59
C LEU A 82 -9.03 16.79 0.12
N SER A 83 -10.25 16.48 -0.33
CA SER A 83 -11.04 15.40 0.26
C SER A 83 -10.40 14.04 0.02
N ALA A 84 -9.95 13.76 -1.21
CA ALA A 84 -9.28 12.52 -1.56
C ALA A 84 -7.98 12.32 -0.77
N LEU A 85 -7.15 13.37 -0.64
CA LEU A 85 -5.93 13.32 0.17
C LEU A 85 -6.22 13.05 1.64
N ARG A 86 -7.21 13.72 2.22
CA ARG A 86 -7.63 13.47 3.61
C ARG A 86 -8.06 12.02 3.78
N ASP A 87 -8.88 11.50 2.88
CA ASP A 87 -9.41 10.13 2.97
C ASP A 87 -8.27 9.11 2.85
N PHE A 88 -7.33 9.32 1.91
CA PHE A 88 -6.15 8.49 1.74
C PHE A 88 -5.25 8.48 2.99
N LEU A 89 -4.96 9.64 3.56
CA LEU A 89 -4.15 9.76 4.77
C LEU A 89 -4.83 9.16 6.01
N THR A 90 -6.18 9.24 6.09
CA THR A 90 -6.95 8.70 7.22
C THR A 90 -7.07 7.18 7.13
N LEU A 91 -7.35 6.63 5.94
CA LEU A 91 -7.53 5.18 5.74
C LEU A 91 -6.24 4.39 6.00
N HIS A 92 -5.08 5.04 5.84
CA HIS A 92 -3.78 4.39 5.93
C HIS A 92 -2.96 4.80 7.16
N GLU A 93 -3.53 5.49 8.16
CA GLU A 93 -2.76 6.12 9.24
C GLU A 93 -1.73 5.18 9.90
N LYS A 94 -2.10 3.92 10.18
CA LYS A 94 -1.19 2.93 10.77
C LYS A 94 -0.11 2.44 9.79
N SER A 95 -0.46 2.18 8.54
CA SER A 95 0.46 1.67 7.52
C SER A 95 1.44 2.74 7.03
N PHE A 96 0.99 4.00 6.94
CA PHE A 96 1.77 5.12 6.40
C PHE A 96 2.76 5.69 7.40
N LYS A 97 2.37 5.88 8.68
CA LYS A 97 3.26 6.42 9.72
C LYS A 97 4.52 5.60 9.90
N GLU A 98 4.41 4.28 9.98
CA GLU A 98 5.55 3.41 10.28
C GLU A 98 6.61 3.39 9.16
N ILE A 99 6.18 3.52 7.90
CA ILE A 99 7.11 3.52 6.78
C ILE A 99 7.67 4.91 6.51
N MET A 100 6.85 5.96 6.61
CA MET A 100 7.33 7.34 6.47
C MET A 100 8.43 7.65 7.50
N ILE A 101 8.29 7.21 8.75
CA ILE A 101 9.36 7.33 9.75
C ILE A 101 10.64 6.60 9.29
N GLY A 102 10.52 5.34 8.85
CA GLY A 102 11.66 4.56 8.37
C GLY A 102 12.31 5.08 7.07
N LEU A 103 11.61 5.87 6.26
CA LEU A 103 12.13 6.54 5.06
C LEU A 103 12.79 7.87 5.39
N ILE A 104 12.26 8.62 6.37
CA ILE A 104 12.81 9.91 6.83
C ILE A 104 14.09 9.69 7.66
N GLU A 105 14.16 8.62 8.47
CA GLU A 105 15.35 8.32 9.29
C GLU A 105 16.55 7.78 8.48
N LYS A 106 16.35 7.44 7.20
CA LYS A 106 17.39 6.88 6.31
C LYS A 106 17.86 7.85 5.22
N GLY A 107 17.33 9.08 5.19
CA GLY A 107 17.78 10.16 4.31
C GLY A 107 18.61 11.19 5.08
#